data_AF-A0A438H8D6-F1
#
_entry.id   AF-A0A438H8D6-F1
#
_cell.length_a   1.000
_cell.length_b   1.000
_cell.length_c   1.000
_cell.angle_alpha   90.00
_cell.angle_beta   90.00
_cell.angle_gamma   90.00
#
_symmetry.space_group_name_H-M   'P 1'
#
loop_
_entity.id
_entity.type
_entity.pdbx_description
1 polymer ?
#
loop_
_entity_poly.entity_id
_entity_poly.type
_entity_poly.pdbx_seq_one_letter_code
_entity_poly.pdbx_strand_id
1 'polypeptide(L)'
;MEESSRRKSSRKGDKDPFCVLHKLPSGDTPYVRAKHAQLVEKDPEVAIVLFWKAINAGDRVDSALKDMAVVMKQLDRTEEAIEAIKSFRSLCSKQAQESLDNVLIDLYKKCGRIDEQIDLLKQKLRLIYQGEAFNGNPPRLLAPMARSSKFLLNKKLLEY
;
A
#
# COMPACT_ATOMS: atom_id res chain seq x y z
N MET A 1 22.46 -58.42 -1.75
CA MET A 1 21.95 -57.64 -2.89
C MET A 1 20.67 -56.98 -2.43
N GLU A 2 20.72 -55.70 -2.06
CA GLU A 2 19.51 -54.87 -2.04
C GLU A 2 19.85 -53.57 -2.79
N GLU A 3 18.92 -53.24 -3.67
CA GLU A 3 19.11 -52.45 -4.87
C GLU A 3 18.63 -51.02 -4.64
N SER A 4 19.53 -50.08 -4.94
CA SER A 4 19.23 -48.65 -5.06
C SER A 4 18.52 -48.39 -6.39
N SER A 5 17.36 -47.72 -6.39
CA SER A 5 16.88 -47.01 -7.60
C SER A 5 15.78 -45.95 -7.37
N ARG A 6 16.20 -44.71 -7.64
CA ARG A 6 15.55 -43.68 -8.48
C ARG A 6 14.15 -43.13 -8.14
N ARG A 7 14.21 -41.89 -7.64
CA ARG A 7 13.42 -40.68 -7.99
C ARG A 7 12.41 -40.84 -9.14
N LYS A 8 11.15 -40.46 -8.87
CA LYS A 8 10.20 -39.86 -9.82
C LYS A 8 9.20 -38.97 -9.06
N SER A 9 9.50 -37.68 -8.91
CA SER A 9 8.49 -36.68 -8.54
C SER A 9 7.95 -36.05 -9.83
N SER A 10 6.86 -36.62 -10.35
CA SER A 10 6.10 -36.07 -11.46
C SER A 10 5.35 -34.81 -11.02
N ARG A 11 5.87 -33.62 -11.34
CA ARG A 11 5.05 -32.40 -11.33
C ARG A 11 4.24 -32.37 -12.63
N LYS A 12 3.04 -32.94 -12.59
CA LYS A 12 2.03 -32.77 -13.64
C LYS A 12 1.40 -31.40 -13.43
N GLY A 13 1.56 -30.52 -14.41
CA GLY A 13 0.65 -29.40 -14.57
C GLY A 13 -0.71 -29.95 -14.97
N ASP A 14 -1.74 -29.63 -14.20
CA ASP A 14 -3.11 -29.81 -14.63
C ASP A 14 -3.67 -28.45 -15.01
N LYS A 15 -3.90 -28.30 -16.31
CA LYS A 15 -4.58 -27.17 -16.91
C LYS A 15 -6.06 -27.53 -16.92
N ASP A 16 -6.82 -26.99 -15.98
CA ASP A 16 -8.28 -27.06 -16.09
C ASP A 16 -8.81 -25.87 -16.92
N PRO A 17 -9.52 -26.14 -18.04
CA PRO A 17 -9.88 -25.13 -19.03
C PRO A 17 -11.31 -24.62 -18.83
N PHE A 18 -11.66 -24.02 -17.70
CA PHE A 18 -12.93 -23.27 -17.57
C PHE A 18 -12.75 -22.01 -16.71
N CYS A 19 -11.88 -21.11 -17.18
CA CYS A 19 -11.76 -19.76 -16.65
C CYS A 19 -12.89 -18.89 -17.21
N VAL A 20 -14.12 -19.11 -16.74
CA VAL A 20 -15.26 -18.23 -17.03
C VAL A 20 -16.03 -17.96 -15.74
N LEU A 21 -15.35 -17.44 -14.72
CA LEU A 21 -16.01 -16.71 -13.64
C LEU A 21 -15.04 -15.67 -13.02
N HIS A 22 -15.12 -14.46 -13.54
CA HIS A 22 -14.96 -13.16 -12.87
C HIS A 22 -13.66 -12.84 -12.05
N LYS A 23 -12.78 -12.00 -12.63
CA LYS A 23 -11.84 -11.04 -12.00
C LYS A 23 -10.72 -11.57 -11.06
N LEU A 24 -10.10 -12.71 -11.34
CA LEU A 24 -8.86 -13.12 -10.66
C LEU A 24 -7.68 -13.12 -11.65
N PRO A 25 -6.49 -12.60 -11.27
CA PRO A 25 -5.31 -12.66 -12.12
C PRO A 25 -4.89 -14.11 -12.33
N SER A 26 -4.57 -14.51 -13.57
CA SER A 26 -4.10 -15.86 -13.87
C SER A 26 -2.70 -16.11 -13.30
N GLY A 27 -2.57 -17.03 -12.34
CA GLY A 27 -1.29 -17.47 -11.76
C GLY A 27 -1.43 -18.02 -10.34
N ASP A 28 -0.60 -19.00 -9.95
CA ASP A 28 -0.61 -19.60 -8.59
C ASP A 28 0.31 -18.85 -7.60
N THR A 29 0.31 -17.52 -7.72
CA THR A 29 1.12 -16.65 -6.86
C THR A 29 0.44 -16.46 -5.50
N PRO A 30 1.19 -16.35 -4.38
CA PRO A 30 0.63 -16.15 -3.04
C PRO A 30 -0.45 -15.04 -2.96
N TYR A 31 -0.27 -13.93 -3.69
CA TYR A 31 -1.24 -12.84 -3.76
C TYR A 31 -2.56 -13.25 -4.44
N VAL A 32 -2.51 -14.04 -5.52
CA VAL A 32 -3.72 -14.53 -6.20
C VAL A 32 -4.49 -15.50 -5.30
N ARG A 33 -3.78 -16.36 -4.58
CA ARG A 33 -4.39 -17.26 -3.58
C ARG A 33 -5.06 -16.47 -2.46
N ALA A 34 -4.43 -15.41 -1.96
CA ALA A 34 -5.02 -14.53 -0.95
C ALA A 34 -6.32 -13.89 -1.44
N LYS A 35 -6.32 -13.39 -2.68
CA LYS A 35 -7.49 -12.77 -3.30
C LYS A 35 -8.61 -13.78 -3.57
N HIS A 36 -8.26 -15.01 -3.93
CA HIS A 36 -9.20 -16.11 -4.06
C HIS A 36 -9.86 -16.43 -2.70
N ALA A 37 -9.07 -16.57 -1.63
CA ALA A 37 -9.60 -16.79 -0.28
C ALA A 37 -10.53 -15.64 0.17
N GLN A 38 -10.16 -14.39 -0.15
CA GLN A 38 -10.97 -13.21 0.17
C GLN A 38 -12.31 -13.18 -0.57
N LEU A 39 -12.32 -13.42 -1.88
CA LEU A 39 -13.49 -13.19 -2.74
C LEU A 39 -14.35 -14.43 -2.99
N VAL A 40 -13.73 -15.61 -3.00
CA VAL A 40 -14.39 -16.89 -3.34
C VAL A 40 -14.73 -17.67 -2.08
N GLU A 41 -13.75 -17.89 -1.21
CA GLU A 41 -13.95 -18.63 0.05
C GLU A 41 -14.64 -17.77 1.11
N LYS A 42 -14.55 -16.44 0.99
CA LYS A 42 -15.09 -15.45 1.93
C LYS A 42 -14.56 -15.62 3.35
N ASP A 43 -13.34 -16.13 3.47
CA ASP A 43 -12.64 -16.32 4.74
C ASP A 43 -11.58 -15.22 4.91
N PRO A 44 -11.93 -14.09 5.54
CA PRO A 44 -11.04 -12.93 5.66
C PRO A 44 -9.81 -13.22 6.54
N GLU A 45 -9.91 -14.13 7.51
CA GLU A 45 -8.80 -14.55 8.36
C GLU A 45 -7.72 -15.31 7.57
N VAL A 46 -8.15 -16.25 6.73
CA VAL A 46 -7.24 -17.01 5.83
C VAL A 46 -6.63 -16.08 4.78
N ALA A 47 -7.43 -15.15 4.25
CA ALA A 47 -6.95 -14.14 3.31
C ALA A 47 -5.81 -13.30 3.91
N ILE A 48 -5.95 -12.85 5.17
CA ILE A 48 -4.88 -12.11 5.88
C ILE A 48 -3.60 -12.93 5.95
N VAL A 49 -3.67 -14.20 6.36
CA VAL A 49 -2.47 -15.07 6.45
C VAL A 49 -1.79 -15.22 5.08
N LEU A 50 -2.58 -15.35 4.01
CA LEU A 50 -2.05 -15.45 2.65
C LEU A 50 -1.43 -14.13 2.16
N PHE A 51 -2.01 -12.97 2.52
CA PHE A 51 -1.39 -11.67 2.24
C PHE A 51 -0.06 -11.50 2.95
N TRP A 52 0.07 -11.91 4.21
CA TRP A 52 1.36 -11.92 4.92
C TRP A 52 2.40 -12.79 4.20
N LYS A 53 2.00 -13.97 3.72
CA LYS A 53 2.88 -14.82 2.91
C LYS A 53 3.30 -14.15 1.61
N ALA A 54 2.40 -13.43 0.94
CA ALA A 54 2.71 -12.68 -0.27
C ALA A 54 3.71 -11.56 -0.01
N ILE A 55 3.52 -10.78 1.06
CA ILE A 55 4.43 -9.71 1.48
C ILE A 55 5.82 -10.27 1.77
N ASN A 56 5.92 -11.34 2.57
CA ASN A 56 7.19 -11.96 2.94
C ASN A 56 7.90 -12.60 1.72
N ALA A 57 7.13 -13.08 0.73
CA ALA A 57 7.66 -13.61 -0.52
C ALA A 57 8.04 -12.51 -1.53
N GLY A 58 7.76 -11.23 -1.25
CA GLY A 58 7.97 -10.13 -2.18
C GLY A 58 6.96 -10.10 -3.35
N ASP A 59 5.89 -10.88 -3.28
CA ASP A 59 4.87 -10.98 -4.32
C ASP A 59 3.85 -9.84 -4.19
N ARG A 60 3.99 -8.84 -5.07
CA ARG A 60 3.09 -7.68 -5.15
C ARG A 60 2.85 -7.01 -3.79
N VAL A 61 3.93 -6.78 -3.03
CA VAL A 61 3.90 -6.21 -1.66
C VAL A 61 2.97 -5.01 -1.54
N ASP A 62 3.08 -4.04 -2.46
CA ASP A 62 2.25 -2.83 -2.49
C ASP A 62 0.74 -3.14 -2.54
N SER A 63 0.35 -4.11 -3.37
CA SER A 63 -1.06 -4.49 -3.54
C SER A 63 -1.54 -5.38 -2.39
N ALA A 64 -0.71 -6.34 -1.99
CA ALA A 64 -0.98 -7.26 -0.89
C ALA A 64 -1.23 -6.51 0.42
N LEU A 65 -0.37 -5.54 0.75
CA LEU A 65 -0.50 -4.73 1.96
C LEU A 65 -1.77 -3.89 1.95
N LYS A 66 -2.10 -3.29 0.81
CA LYS A 66 -3.31 -2.47 0.67
C LYS A 66 -4.58 -3.30 0.82
N ASP A 67 -4.66 -4.44 0.14
CA ASP A 67 -5.83 -5.33 0.20
C ASP A 67 -5.97 -5.94 1.60
N MET A 68 -4.85 -6.32 2.24
CA MET A 68 -4.83 -6.79 3.62
C MET A 68 -5.38 -5.75 4.60
N ALA A 69 -4.99 -4.47 4.46
CA ALA A 69 -5.50 -3.40 5.30
C ALA A 69 -7.02 -3.20 5.14
N VAL A 70 -7.55 -3.36 3.93
CA VAL A 70 -9.00 -3.30 3.68
C VAL A 70 -9.73 -4.46 4.34
N VAL A 71 -9.18 -5.69 4.26
CA VAL A 71 -9.76 -6.86 4.94
C VAL A 71 -9.73 -6.69 6.46
N MET A 72 -8.60 -6.27 7.02
CA MET A 72 -8.46 -6.02 8.45
C MET A 72 -9.42 -4.91 8.93
N LYS A 73 -9.65 -3.88 8.11
CA LYS A 73 -10.67 -2.86 8.38
C LYS A 73 -12.08 -3.44 8.48
N GLN A 74 -12.41 -4.42 7.63
CA GLN A 74 -13.73 -5.07 7.63
C GLN A 74 -13.93 -5.94 8.88
N LEU A 75 -12.86 -6.55 9.39
CA LEU A 75 -12.86 -7.35 10.62
C LEU A 75 -12.77 -6.52 11.91
N ASP A 76 -12.83 -5.19 11.82
CA ASP A 76 -12.62 -4.27 12.95
C ASP A 76 -11.26 -4.43 13.66
N ARG A 77 -10.28 -5.08 13.02
CA ARG A 77 -8.89 -5.22 13.48
C ARG A 77 -8.04 -4.05 12.98
N THR A 78 -8.52 -2.84 13.23
CA THR A 78 -7.93 -1.61 12.70
C THR A 78 -6.56 -1.29 13.29
N GLU A 79 -6.31 -1.63 14.56
CA GLU A 79 -5.01 -1.40 15.20
C GLU A 79 -3.89 -2.23 14.56
N GLU A 80 -4.16 -3.51 14.31
CA GLU A 80 -3.21 -4.39 13.60
C GLU A 80 -2.96 -3.92 12.16
N ALA A 81 -3.99 -3.41 11.49
CA ALA A 81 -3.85 -2.84 10.16
C ALA A 81 -2.90 -1.61 10.17
N ILE A 82 -3.03 -0.74 11.18
CA ILE A 82 -2.17 0.43 11.35
C ILE A 82 -0.71 0.00 11.55
N GLU A 83 -0.47 -0.97 12.43
CA GLU A 83 0.87 -1.47 12.73
C GLU A 83 1.52 -2.17 11.52
N ALA A 84 0.75 -2.97 10.78
CA ALA A 84 1.21 -3.60 9.55
C ALA A 84 1.60 -2.55 8.50
N ILE A 85 0.76 -1.53 8.27
CA ILE A 85 1.07 -0.46 7.31
C ILE A 85 2.34 0.28 7.74
N LYS A 86 2.48 0.64 9.02
CA LYS A 86 3.67 1.33 9.53
C LYS A 86 4.94 0.50 9.34
N SER A 87 4.87 -0.80 9.59
CA SER A 87 6.02 -1.71 9.48
C SER A 87 6.51 -1.89 8.04
N PHE A 88 5.57 -1.97 7.09
CA PHE A 88 5.89 -2.25 5.70
C PHE A 88 5.99 -1.01 4.80
N ARG A 89 5.68 0.19 5.31
CA ARG A 89 5.69 1.44 4.53
C ARG A 89 7.02 1.69 3.82
N SER A 90 8.15 1.34 4.45
CA SER A 90 9.50 1.53 3.89
C SER A 90 9.80 0.61 2.71
N LEU A 91 9.11 -0.53 2.59
CA LEU A 91 9.29 -1.49 1.50
C LEU A 91 8.47 -1.13 0.27
N CYS A 92 7.46 -0.25 0.41
CA CYS A 92 6.55 0.11 -0.65
C CYS A 92 7.06 1.26 -1.52
N SER A 93 6.67 1.25 -2.81
CA SER A 93 6.96 2.33 -3.75
C SER A 93 6.36 3.68 -3.29
N LYS A 94 6.93 4.82 -3.71
CA LYS A 94 6.41 6.16 -3.36
C LYS A 94 4.91 6.32 -3.67
N GLN A 95 4.48 5.84 -4.83
CA GLN A 95 3.08 5.88 -5.25
C GLN A 95 2.19 5.04 -4.31
N ALA A 96 2.66 3.86 -3.91
CA ALA A 96 1.95 3.02 -2.95
C ALA A 96 1.90 3.66 -1.57
N GLN A 97 2.99 4.29 -1.10
CA GLN A 97 3.04 5.01 0.18
C GLN A 97 1.98 6.11 0.26
N GLU A 98 1.80 6.93 -0.78
CA GLU A 98 0.74 7.94 -0.81
C GLU A 98 -0.66 7.31 -0.67
N SER A 99 -0.88 6.19 -1.36
CA SER A 99 -2.15 5.47 -1.30
C SER A 99 -2.39 4.80 0.05
N LEU A 100 -1.33 4.30 0.68
CA LEU A 100 -1.35 3.70 2.02
C LEU A 100 -1.61 4.77 3.09
N ASP A 101 -1.02 5.97 2.96
CA ASP A 101 -1.29 7.08 3.87
C ASP A 101 -2.78 7.46 3.85
N ASN A 102 -3.45 7.38 2.68
CA ASN A 102 -4.90 7.64 2.60
C ASN A 102 -5.72 6.56 3.31
N VAL A 103 -5.35 5.28 3.17
CA VAL A 103 -5.97 4.17 3.91
C VAL A 103 -5.72 4.32 5.41
N LEU A 104 -4.51 4.72 5.79
CA LEU A 104 -4.12 4.93 7.19
C LEU A 104 -4.95 6.04 7.85
N ILE A 105 -5.20 7.16 7.15
CA ILE A 105 -6.10 8.23 7.62
C ILE A 105 -7.52 7.69 7.86
N ASP A 106 -8.02 6.84 6.96
CA ASP A 106 -9.34 6.24 7.06
C ASP A 106 -9.45 5.23 8.22
N LEU A 107 -8.38 4.46 8.49
CA LEU A 107 -8.27 3.61 9.67
C LEU A 107 -8.25 4.43 10.98
N TYR A 108 -7.51 5.54 11.02
CA TYR A 108 -7.47 6.43 12.19
C TYR A 108 -8.82 7.06 12.49
N LYS A 109 -9.55 7.49 11.45
CA LYS A 109 -10.94 7.98 11.60
C LYS A 109 -11.85 6.92 12.22
N LYS A 110 -11.72 5.66 11.78
CA LYS A 110 -12.55 4.56 12.30
C LYS A 110 -12.25 4.24 13.78
N CYS A 111 -11.01 4.40 14.23
CA CYS A 111 -10.62 4.15 15.63
C CYS A 111 -10.88 5.34 16.57
N GLY A 112 -11.36 6.49 16.07
CA GLY A 112 -11.46 7.72 16.87
C GLY A 112 -10.10 8.31 17.28
N ARG A 113 -9.00 7.84 16.69
CA ARG A 113 -7.62 8.33 16.97
C ARG A 113 -7.33 9.60 16.17
N ILE A 114 -8.07 10.67 16.50
CA ILE A 114 -8.01 11.94 15.77
C ILE A 114 -6.64 12.62 15.92
N ASP A 115 -5.97 12.47 17.05
CA ASP A 115 -4.64 13.07 17.27
C ASP A 115 -3.58 12.49 16.32
N GLU A 116 -3.53 11.17 16.16
CA GLU A 116 -2.61 10.51 15.21
C GLU A 116 -2.90 10.93 13.76
N GLN A 117 -4.19 11.11 13.43
CA GLN A 117 -4.60 11.63 12.12
C GLN A 117 -4.11 13.07 11.91
N ILE A 118 -4.25 13.93 12.92
CA ILE A 118 -3.81 15.33 12.87
C ILE A 118 -2.30 15.40 12.66
N ASP A 119 -1.53 14.58 13.37
CA ASP A 119 -0.07 14.58 13.26
C ASP A 119 0.39 14.06 11.89
N LEU A 120 -0.26 13.04 11.35
CA LEU A 120 0.01 12.56 9.99
C LEU A 120 -0.28 13.64 8.94
N LEU A 121 -1.40 14.36 9.06
CA LEU A 121 -1.75 15.46 8.16
C LEU A 121 -0.75 16.63 8.27
N LYS A 122 -0.34 17.00 9.48
CA LYS A 122 0.71 18.00 9.71
C LYS A 122 2.03 17.59 9.07
N GLN A 123 2.41 16.31 9.16
CA GLN A 123 3.60 15.79 8.51
C GLN A 123 3.50 15.88 6.98
N LYS A 124 2.38 15.45 6.38
CA LYS A 124 2.17 15.59 4.92
C LYS A 124 2.23 17.06 4.47
N LEU A 125 1.64 17.98 5.24
CA LEU A 125 1.73 19.41 4.96
C LEU A 125 3.17 19.92 4.98
N ARG A 126 3.97 19.53 5.99
CA ARG A 126 5.40 19.89 6.04
C ARG A 126 6.18 19.41 4.81
N LEU A 127 5.94 18.17 4.36
CA LEU A 127 6.57 17.61 3.16
C LEU A 127 6.18 18.38 1.88
N ILE A 128 4.94 18.87 1.80
CA ILE A 128 4.49 19.74 0.70
C ILE A 128 5.18 21.09 0.76
N TYR A 129 5.24 21.72 1.94
CA TYR A 129 5.92 23.01 2.13
C TYR A 129 7.41 22.96 1.83
N GLN A 130 8.07 21.84 2.13
CA GLN A 130 9.49 21.61 1.84
C GLN A 130 9.75 21.28 0.35
N GLY A 131 8.71 21.13 -0.47
CA GLY A 131 8.84 20.84 -1.91
C GLY A 131 9.20 19.37 -2.23
N GLU A 132 9.31 18.51 -1.22
CA GLU A 132 9.63 17.09 -1.36
C GLU A 132 8.45 16.27 -1.91
N ALA A 133 7.22 16.75 -1.69
CA ALA A 133 5.99 16.06 -2.15
C ALA A 133 5.80 16.07 -3.68
N PHE A 134 6.57 16.85 -4.44
CA PHE A 134 6.36 17.01 -5.89
C PHE A 134 7.63 16.85 -6.73
N ASN A 135 8.68 16.18 -6.23
CA ASN A 135 9.89 15.94 -7.02
C ASN A 135 10.46 17.26 -7.62
N GLY A 136 10.35 18.38 -6.88
CA GLY A 136 10.80 19.71 -7.31
C GLY A 136 9.77 20.60 -8.04
N ASN A 137 8.52 20.15 -8.27
CA ASN A 137 7.50 20.99 -8.91
C ASN A 137 6.46 21.52 -7.92
N PRO A 138 6.52 22.79 -7.49
CA PRO A 138 5.50 23.32 -6.58
C PRO A 138 4.10 23.18 -7.20
N PRO A 139 3.06 22.89 -6.38
CA PRO A 139 1.70 22.80 -6.87
C PRO A 139 1.31 24.11 -7.57
N ARG A 140 0.63 24.03 -8.71
CA ARG A 140 0.34 25.18 -9.61
C ARG A 140 -0.30 26.39 -8.91
N LEU A 141 -0.95 26.17 -7.77
CA LEU A 141 -1.57 27.20 -6.93
C LEU A 141 -0.56 28.05 -6.13
N LEU A 142 0.62 27.50 -5.81
CA LEU A 142 1.68 28.18 -5.04
C LEU A 142 2.75 28.86 -5.92
N ALA A 143 2.85 28.48 -7.19
CA ALA A 143 3.72 29.15 -8.17
C ALA A 143 3.46 30.67 -8.32
N PRO A 144 2.20 31.16 -8.38
CA PRO A 144 1.94 32.60 -8.42
C PRO A 144 2.24 33.32 -7.08
N MET A 145 2.06 32.68 -5.92
CA MET A 145 2.38 33.31 -4.62
C MET A 145 3.89 33.46 -4.38
N ALA A 146 4.70 32.49 -4.86
CA ALA A 146 6.16 32.57 -4.75
C ALA A 146 6.76 33.69 -5.61
N ARG A 147 6.15 33.98 -6.78
CA ARG A 147 6.58 35.09 -7.66
C ARG A 147 6.28 36.46 -7.04
N SER A 148 5.12 36.63 -6.41
CA SER A 148 4.76 37.89 -5.74
C SER A 148 5.67 38.22 -4.55
N SER A 149 6.09 37.21 -3.77
CA SER A 149 6.96 37.45 -2.60
C SER A 149 8.37 37.91 -2.99
N LYS A 150 8.96 37.34 -4.05
CA LYS A 150 10.25 37.82 -4.59
C LYS A 150 10.16 39.23 -5.21
N PHE A 151 9.04 39.56 -5.84
CA PHE A 151 8.83 40.88 -6.43
C PHE A 151 8.68 41.99 -5.37
N LEU A 152 7.99 41.70 -4.26
CA LEU A 152 7.81 42.63 -3.15
C LEU A 152 9.11 42.89 -2.36
N LEU A 153 9.95 41.88 -2.19
CA LEU A 153 11.28 42.03 -1.56
C LEU A 153 12.23 42.85 -2.43
N ASN A 154 12.21 42.67 -3.76
CA ASN A 154 13.07 43.45 -4.65
C ASN A 154 12.62 44.92 -4.78
N LYS A 155 11.32 45.20 -4.72
CA LYS A 155 10.82 46.58 -4.71
C LYS A 155 11.19 47.33 -3.43
N LYS A 156 11.22 46.65 -2.27
CA LYS A 156 11.63 47.27 -0.99
C LYS A 156 13.14 47.52 -0.86
N LEU A 157 13.97 46.80 -1.62
CA LEU A 157 15.43 46.99 -1.65
C LEU A 157 15.90 48.03 -2.67
N LEU A 158 15.02 48.50 -3.55
CA LEU A 158 15.29 49.59 -4.51
C LEU A 158 14.81 50.97 -4.02
N GLU A 159 14.21 51.05 -2.82
CA GLU A 159 13.78 52.29 -2.17
C GLU A 159 14.72 52.72 -1.02
N TYR A 160 15.92 52.13 -0.93
CA TYR A 160 17.04 52.57 -0.07
C TYR A 160 18.34 52.59 -0.89
#